data_AF-A0AA38TBZ2-F1
#
_entry.id   AF-A0AA38TBZ2-F1
#
_cell.length_a   1.000
_cell.length_b   1.000
_cell.length_c   1.000
_cell.angle_alpha   90.00
_cell.angle_beta   90.00
_cell.angle_gamma   90.00
#
_symmetry.space_group_name_H-M   'P 1'
#
loop_
_entity.id
_entity.type
_entity.pdbx_description
1 polymer ?
#
loop_
_entity_poly.entity_id
_entity_poly.type
_entity_poly.pdbx_seq_one_letter_code
_entity_poly.pdbx_strand_id
1 'polypeptide(L)'
;METAAGEIVSPYKLLIQALTLIPVSHYLLFAFILSIVFVYNLLEFHILQDLINAYGGGHVSLTFNPNCDLYREVISKCHLLYGRYVSTPWLSSPHLQTILLNVLVKTPSFSYKR
;
A
#
# COMPACT_ATOMS: atom_id res chain seq x y z
N MET A 1 -8.15 -28.60 61.00
CA MET A 1 -9.26 -27.63 60.93
C MET A 1 -8.83 -26.53 60.00
N GLU A 2 -9.67 -26.30 58.98
CA GLU A 2 -9.67 -25.22 57.99
C GLU A 2 -8.44 -25.07 57.08
N THR A 3 -8.52 -25.83 55.99
CA THR A 3 -7.90 -25.56 54.69
C THR A 3 -8.09 -24.10 54.25
N ALA A 4 -6.97 -23.54 53.80
CA ALA A 4 -6.78 -22.21 53.22
C ALA A 4 -7.98 -21.71 52.42
N ALA A 5 -8.37 -20.48 52.72
CA ALA A 5 -9.29 -19.68 51.91
C ALA A 5 -8.84 -19.75 50.45
N GLY A 6 -9.60 -20.49 49.63
CA GLY A 6 -9.49 -20.42 48.19
C GLY A 6 -9.88 -19.01 47.80
N GLU A 7 -8.89 -18.14 47.61
CA GLU A 7 -9.10 -16.93 46.83
C GLU A 7 -9.74 -17.39 45.52
N ILE A 8 -10.96 -16.93 45.26
CA ILE A 8 -11.64 -17.14 43.98
C ILE A 8 -10.85 -16.30 42.99
N VAL A 9 -9.71 -16.82 42.53
CA VAL A 9 -8.84 -16.13 41.58
C VAL A 9 -9.66 -16.05 40.31
N SER A 10 -10.17 -14.84 40.04
CA SER A 10 -10.95 -14.57 38.85
C SER A 10 -10.19 -15.10 37.63
N PRO A 11 -10.81 -15.93 36.76
CA PRO A 11 -10.14 -16.52 35.61
C PRO A 11 -9.51 -15.45 34.69
N TYR A 12 -10.07 -14.24 34.70
CA TYR A 12 -9.49 -13.08 34.03
C TYR A 12 -8.13 -12.65 34.58
N LYS A 13 -7.90 -12.75 35.90
CA LYS A 13 -6.58 -12.47 36.50
C LYS A 13 -5.53 -13.47 36.03
N LEU A 14 -5.88 -14.76 35.95
CA LEU A 14 -4.97 -15.78 35.41
C LEU A 14 -4.64 -15.51 33.93
N LEU A 15 -5.63 -15.13 33.11
CA LEU A 15 -5.40 -14.79 31.71
C LEU A 15 -4.48 -13.58 31.53
N ILE A 16 -4.69 -12.52 32.32
CA ILE A 16 -3.84 -11.32 32.27
C ILE A 16 -2.41 -11.67 32.70
N GLN A 17 -2.25 -12.46 33.77
CA GLN A 17 -0.95 -12.93 34.21
C GLN A 17 -0.26 -13.76 33.12
N ALA A 18 -0.97 -14.72 32.52
CA ALA A 18 -0.46 -15.51 31.41
C ALA A 18 -0.05 -14.65 30.20
N LEU A 19 -0.81 -13.62 29.86
CA LEU A 19 -0.44 -12.66 28.81
C LEU A 19 0.86 -11.91 29.17
N THR A 20 1.04 -11.48 30.42
CA THR A 20 2.28 -10.77 30.83
C THR A 20 3.53 -11.65 30.81
N LEU A 21 3.39 -12.98 30.84
CA LEU A 21 4.52 -13.90 30.69
C LEU A 21 5.02 -13.99 29.23
N ILE A 22 4.20 -13.59 28.26
CA ILE A 22 4.60 -13.61 26.84
C ILE A 22 5.64 -12.50 26.61
N PRO A 23 6.78 -12.79 25.98
CA PRO A 23 7.81 -11.79 25.75
C PRO A 23 7.30 -10.67 24.84
N VAL A 24 7.68 -9.43 25.18
CA VAL A 24 7.27 -8.18 24.50
C VAL A 24 7.52 -8.23 22.99
N SER A 25 8.53 -8.99 22.55
CA SER A 25 8.85 -9.19 21.13
C SER A 25 7.68 -9.71 20.30
N HIS A 26 6.82 -10.57 20.84
CA HIS A 26 5.70 -11.14 20.10
C HIS A 26 4.59 -10.11 19.88
N TYR A 27 4.34 -9.25 20.86
CA TYR A 27 3.41 -8.13 20.71
C TYR A 27 3.90 -7.11 19.70
N LEU A 28 5.20 -6.80 19.71
CA LEU A 28 5.81 -5.92 18.71
C LEU A 28 5.73 -6.52 17.31
N LEU A 29 5.99 -7.81 17.16
CA LEU A 29 5.87 -8.51 15.88
C LEU A 29 4.42 -8.52 15.39
N PHE A 30 3.45 -8.82 16.26
CA PHE A 30 2.03 -8.79 15.92
C PHE A 30 1.59 -7.38 15.48
N ALA A 31 1.97 -6.35 16.24
CA ALA A 31 1.71 -4.96 15.90
C ALA A 31 2.35 -4.56 14.57
N PHE A 32 3.56 -5.05 14.29
CA PHE A 32 4.25 -4.82 13.04
C PHE A 32 3.52 -5.45 11.84
N ILE A 33 3.06 -6.71 11.97
CA ILE A 33 2.26 -7.37 10.93
C ILE A 33 0.95 -6.61 10.69
N LEU A 34 0.25 -6.23 11.76
CA LEU A 34 -0.96 -5.41 11.68
C LEU A 34 -0.70 -4.09 10.97
N SER A 35 0.41 -3.42 11.29
CA SER A 35 0.82 -2.19 10.63
C SER A 35 1.07 -2.40 9.13
N ILE A 36 1.69 -3.51 8.73
CA ILE A 36 1.89 -3.85 7.31
C ILE A 36 0.54 -4.04 6.62
N VAL A 37 -0.37 -4.81 7.21
CA VAL A 37 -1.72 -5.04 6.64
C VAL A 37 -2.51 -3.74 6.54
N PHE A 38 -2.41 -2.89 7.57
CA PHE A 38 -3.05 -1.58 7.59
C PHE A 38 -2.51 -0.67 6.49
N VAL A 39 -1.19 -0.61 6.32
CA VAL A 39 -0.56 0.17 5.23
C VAL A 39 -0.92 -0.41 3.86
N TYR A 40 -0.96 -1.74 3.71
CA TYR A 40 -1.37 -2.40 2.48
C TYR A 40 -2.80 -2.04 2.08
N ASN A 41 -3.72 -2.03 3.04
CA ASN A 41 -5.13 -1.71 2.80
C ASN A 41 -5.39 -0.20 2.66
N LEU A 42 -4.80 0.65 3.50
CA LEU A 42 -5.07 2.09 3.48
C LEU A 42 -4.35 2.82 2.37
N LEU A 43 -3.09 2.47 2.10
CA LEU A 43 -2.34 3.13 1.03
C LEU A 43 -2.48 2.38 -0.30
N GLU A 44 -3.26 1.29 -0.34
CA GLU A 44 -3.34 0.38 -1.49
C GLU A 44 -1.94 0.02 -2.02
N PHE A 45 -0.99 -0.05 -1.09
CA PHE A 45 0.40 -0.27 -1.40
C PHE A 45 0.57 -1.76 -1.67
N HIS A 46 0.36 -2.16 -2.92
CA HIS A 46 0.65 -3.50 -3.38
C HIS A 46 2.17 -3.73 -3.50
N ILE A 47 2.96 -3.38 -2.48
CA ILE A 47 4.44 -3.44 -2.49
C ILE A 47 4.93 -4.81 -2.94
N LEU A 48 4.27 -5.90 -2.52
CA LEU A 48 4.64 -7.26 -2.94
C LEU A 48 4.33 -7.52 -4.42
N GLN A 49 3.13 -7.16 -4.89
CA GLN A 49 2.73 -7.27 -6.29
C GLN A 49 3.62 -6.39 -7.18
N ASP A 50 3.87 -5.15 -6.76
CA ASP A 50 4.71 -4.16 -7.44
C ASP A 50 6.18 -4.54 -7.38
N LEU A 51 6.70 -5.19 -6.33
CA LEU A 51 8.08 -5.68 -6.28
C LEU A 51 8.28 -6.87 -7.23
N ILE A 52 7.30 -7.78 -7.28
CA ILE A 52 7.31 -8.91 -8.23
C ILE A 52 7.14 -8.40 -9.66
N ASN A 53 6.25 -7.42 -9.88
CA ASN A 53 5.98 -6.84 -11.21
C ASN A 53 7.01 -5.78 -11.64
N ALA A 54 7.75 -5.16 -10.72
CA ALA A 54 8.81 -4.19 -11.04
C ALA A 54 9.97 -4.86 -11.76
N TYR A 55 10.19 -6.17 -11.55
CA TYR A 55 11.13 -6.94 -12.35
C TYR A 55 10.65 -7.17 -13.79
N GLY A 56 9.34 -7.06 -14.03
CA GLY A 56 8.69 -7.26 -15.33
C GLY A 56 8.40 -5.97 -16.11
N GLY A 57 8.08 -4.86 -15.43
CA GLY A 57 7.65 -3.60 -16.02
C GLY A 57 6.28 -3.71 -16.76
N GLY A 58 5.40 -2.73 -16.54
CA GLY A 58 4.12 -2.66 -17.24
C GLY A 58 4.32 -2.20 -18.69
N HIS A 59 3.59 -2.79 -19.64
CA HIS A 59 3.49 -2.23 -20.99
C HIS A 59 2.50 -1.06 -20.99
N VAL A 60 2.89 0.04 -21.62
CA VAL A 60 2.02 1.20 -21.81
C VAL A 60 0.86 0.79 -22.73
N SER A 61 -0.34 0.67 -22.19
CA SER A 61 -1.56 0.43 -22.96
C SER A 61 -2.17 1.77 -23.33
N LEU A 62 -2.12 2.11 -24.61
CA LEU A 62 -2.75 3.33 -25.14
C LEU A 62 -4.11 2.98 -25.70
N THR A 63 -5.13 3.77 -25.34
CA THR A 63 -6.44 3.71 -25.99
C THR A 63 -6.43 4.68 -27.17
N PHE A 64 -6.45 4.18 -28.40
CA PHE A 64 -6.44 5.00 -29.62
C PHE A 64 -7.33 4.38 -30.69
N ASN A 65 -7.74 5.20 -31.65
CA ASN A 65 -8.44 4.72 -32.84
C ASN A 65 -7.41 4.18 -33.85
N PRO A 66 -7.47 2.89 -34.25
CA PRO A 66 -6.48 2.29 -35.14
C PRO A 66 -6.44 2.91 -36.55
N ASN A 67 -7.47 3.65 -36.94
CA ASN A 67 -7.57 4.33 -38.23
C ASN A 67 -6.96 5.75 -38.23
N CYS A 68 -6.34 6.19 -37.13
CA CYS A 68 -5.72 7.50 -37.04
C CYS A 68 -4.27 7.47 -37.54
N ASP A 69 -3.97 8.17 -38.63
CA ASP A 69 -2.62 8.24 -39.21
C ASP A 69 -1.62 8.94 -38.27
N LEU A 70 -2.06 9.92 -37.48
CA LEU A 70 -1.23 10.60 -36.48
C LEU A 70 -0.69 9.62 -35.43
N TYR A 71 -1.47 8.61 -35.04
CA TYR A 71 -1.00 7.61 -34.08
C TYR A 71 0.16 6.80 -34.65
N ARG A 72 0.07 6.39 -35.92
CA ARG A 72 1.14 5.64 -36.60
C ARG A 72 2.43 6.45 -36.66
N GLU A 73 2.31 7.74 -36.96
CA GLU A 73 3.46 8.64 -37.02
C GLU A 73 4.10 8.83 -35.64
N VAL A 74 3.30 9.12 -34.61
CA VAL A 74 3.77 9.30 -33.23
C VAL A 74 4.44 8.04 -32.68
N ILE A 75 3.84 6.86 -32.88
CA ILE A 75 4.44 5.59 -32.46
C ILE A 75 5.75 5.32 -33.17
N SER A 76 5.83 5.57 -34.48
CA SER A 76 7.07 5.33 -35.24
C SER A 76 8.26 6.17 -34.75
N LYS A 77 8.01 7.31 -34.11
CA LYS A 77 9.03 8.25 -33.65
C LYS A 77 9.25 8.22 -32.13
N CYS A 78 8.29 7.74 -31.35
CA CYS A 78 8.34 7.82 -29.89
C CYS A 78 8.74 6.51 -29.23
N HIS A 79 10.04 6.35 -28.94
CA HIS A 79 10.59 5.18 -28.24
C HIS A 79 10.04 5.04 -26.80
N LEU A 80 9.62 6.14 -26.17
CA LEU A 80 9.01 6.14 -24.84
C LEU A 80 7.72 5.30 -24.77
N LEU A 81 6.96 5.24 -25.87
CA LEU A 81 5.71 4.45 -25.92
C LEU A 81 5.94 2.94 -25.99
N TYR A 82 7.13 2.53 -26.45
CA TYR A 82 7.58 1.13 -26.41
C TYR A 82 8.26 0.77 -25.09
N GLY A 83 8.56 1.77 -24.27
CA GLY A 83 9.18 1.59 -22.98
C GLY A 83 8.28 0.82 -22.02
N ARG A 84 8.91 0.04 -21.15
CA ARG A 84 8.23 -0.51 -19.97
C ARG A 84 8.25 0.54 -18.88
N TYR A 85 7.08 0.84 -18.31
CA TYR A 85 7.01 1.68 -17.13
C TYR A 85 7.17 0.81 -15.90
N VAL A 86 8.04 1.25 -14.99
CA VAL A 86 8.09 0.70 -13.63
C VAL A 86 7.22 1.64 -12.79
N SER A 87 6.07 1.15 -12.35
CA SER A 87 5.25 1.91 -11.41
C SER A 87 6.04 1.99 -10.11
N THR A 88 6.61 3.16 -9.82
CA THR A 88 7.18 3.39 -8.48
C THR A 88 6.04 3.33 -7.47
N PRO A 89 6.23 2.75 -6.27
CA PRO A 89 5.17 2.61 -5.27
C PRO A 89 4.40 3.92 -5.01
N TRP A 90 5.13 5.04 -5.02
CA TRP A 90 4.57 6.39 -4.82
C TRP A 90 3.59 6.85 -5.91
N LEU A 91 3.66 6.25 -7.10
CA LEU A 91 2.78 6.50 -8.25
C LEU A 91 1.70 5.43 -8.39
N SER A 92 1.72 4.31 -7.66
CA SER A 92 0.63 3.31 -7.73
C SER A 92 -0.57 3.66 -6.84
N SER A 93 -0.39 4.48 -5.80
CA SER A 93 -1.48 4.86 -4.90
C SER A 93 -2.08 6.23 -5.26
N PRO A 94 -3.39 6.33 -5.58
CA PRO A 94 -4.04 7.59 -5.92
C PRO A 94 -3.99 8.61 -4.76
N HIS A 95 -3.95 8.13 -3.51
CA HIS A 95 -3.85 8.97 -2.33
C HIS A 95 -2.47 9.62 -2.21
N LEU A 96 -1.40 8.85 -2.42
CA LEU A 96 -0.05 9.41 -2.42
C LEU A 96 0.23 10.29 -3.63
N GLN A 97 -0.30 9.96 -4.80
CA GLN A 97 -0.25 10.84 -5.96
C GLN A 97 -0.88 12.20 -5.62
N THR A 98 -2.05 12.21 -4.99
CA THR A 98 -2.74 13.45 -4.59
C THR A 98 -1.94 14.25 -3.57
N ILE A 99 -1.37 13.58 -2.56
CA ILE A 99 -0.51 14.24 -1.56
C ILE A 99 0.74 14.82 -2.22
N LEU A 100 1.41 14.07 -3.08
CA LEU A 100 2.60 14.50 -3.80
C LEU A 100 2.31 15.71 -4.70
N LEU A 101 1.21 15.68 -5.45
CA LEU A 101 0.79 16.80 -6.30
C LEU A 101 0.47 18.06 -5.48
N ASN A 102 -0.21 17.91 -4.35
CA ASN A 102 -0.55 19.05 -3.49
C ASN A 102 0.67 19.62 -2.74
N VAL A 103 1.57 18.76 -2.25
CA VAL A 103 2.67 19.18 -1.36
C VAL A 103 3.93 19.57 -2.15
N LEU A 104 4.34 18.76 -3.12
CA LEU A 104 5.59 18.96 -3.86
C LEU A 104 5.39 19.82 -5.12
N VAL A 105 4.30 19.59 -5.86
CA VAL A 105 4.12 20.19 -7.19
C VAL A 105 3.37 21.53 -7.12
N LYS A 106 2.69 21.87 -6.00
CA LYS A 106 1.82 23.06 -5.90
C LYS A 106 0.96 23.21 -7.15
N THR A 107 0.16 22.20 -7.43
CA THR A 107 -0.66 22.18 -8.65
C THR A 107 -1.56 23.42 -8.71
N PRO A 108 -1.58 24.14 -9.85
CA PRO A 108 -2.43 25.31 -10.02
C PRO A 108 -3.91 24.92 -9.92
N SER A 109 -4.71 25.77 -9.29
CA SER A 109 -6.15 25.53 -9.13
C SER A 109 -6.84 25.61 -10.49
N PHE A 110 -7.19 24.45 -11.07
CA PHE A 110 -7.99 24.39 -12.27
C PHE A 110 -9.47 24.37 -11.91
N SER A 111 -10.23 25.34 -12.42
CA SER A 111 -11.70 25.33 -12.37
C SER A 111 -12.22 24.97 -13.75
N TYR A 112 -12.67 23.74 -13.93
CA TYR A 112 -13.27 23.31 -15.19
C TYR A 112 -14.71 23.82 -15.27
N LYS A 113 -15.04 24.59 -16.31
CA LYS A 113 -16.44 24.88 -16.66
C LYS A 113 -16.89 23.86 -17.70
N ARG A 114 -18.03 23.24 -17.42
CA ARG A 114 -18.64 22.20 -18.25
C ARG A 114 -19.30 22.80 -19.47
#